data_AF-A0A7X0V9S0-F1
#
_entry.id   AF-A0A7X0V9S0-F1
#
_cell.length_a   1.000
_cell.length_b   1.000
_cell.length_c   1.000
_cell.angle_alpha   90.00
_cell.angle_beta   90.00
_cell.angle_gamma   90.00
#
_symmetry.space_group_name_H-M   'P 1'
#
loop_
_entity.id
_entity.type
_entity.pdbx_description
1 polymer ?
#
loop_
_entity_poly.entity_id
_entity_poly.type
_entity_poly.pdbx_seq_one_letter_code
_entity_poly.pdbx_strand_id
1 'polypeptide(L)' 'MLTIALVMLVIVVLAVLVVTYVAFPHRGEEVPAAPWLGDAMAKAAEAAPTLPTEGDEVHGREVAERQEAQHRA' A
#
# COMPACT_ATOMS: atom_id res chain seq x y z
N MET A 1 36.54 11.52 16.15
CA MET A 1 36.54 11.36 14.68
C MET A 1 35.83 10.10 14.24
N LEU A 2 36.22 8.90 14.72
CA LEU A 2 35.52 7.65 14.39
C LEU A 2 34.02 7.66 14.71
N THR A 3 33.62 8.12 15.90
CA THR A 3 32.22 8.22 16.32
C THR A 3 31.39 9.09 15.37
N ILE A 4 31.95 10.21 14.91
CA ILE A 4 31.29 11.13 13.99
C ILE A 4 31.09 10.43 12.63
N ALA A 5 32.12 9.75 12.13
CA ALA A 5 32.03 8.99 10.88
C ALA A 5 30.99 7.86 10.98
N LEU A 6 30.91 7.17 12.12
CA LEU A 6 29.91 6.13 12.39
C LEU A 6 28.49 6.69 12.36
N VAL A 7 28.26 7.81 13.05
CA VAL A 7 26.94 8.46 13.07
C VAL A 7 26.55 8.96 11.67
N MET A 8 27.49 9.56 10.94
CA MET A 8 27.24 9.98 9.54
C MET A 8 26.86 8.78 8.67
N LEU A 9 27.55 7.65 8.80
CA LEU A 9 27.23 6.42 8.08
C LEU A 9 25.81 5.93 8.40
N VAL A 10 25.43 5.90 9.69
CA VAL A 10 24.07 5.51 10.10
C VAL A 10 23.01 6.42 9.47
N ILE A 11 23.24 7.74 9.46
CA ILE A 11 22.30 8.70 8.86
C ILE A 11 22.16 8.44 7.35
N VAL A 12 23.28 8.20 6.64
CA VAL A 12 23.24 7.88 5.21
C VAL A 12 22.48 6.59 4.94
N VAL A 13 22.71 5.55 5.75
CA VAL A 13 21.98 4.27 5.64
C VAL A 13 20.48 4.48 5.86
N LEU A 14 20.09 5.24 6.89
CA LEU A 14 18.68 5.57 7.14
C LEU A 14 18.06 6.38 6.00
N ALA A 15 18.78 7.34 5.44
CA ALA A 15 18.29 8.14 4.31
C ALA A 15 18.05 7.27 3.08
N VAL A 16 18.98 6.38 2.75
CA VAL A 16 18.79 5.41 1.65
C VAL A 16 17.57 4.53 1.92
N LEU A 17 17.43 4.02 3.14
CA LEU A 17 16.28 3.20 3.52
C LEU A 17 14.95 3.93 3.29
N VAL A 18 14.85 5.18 3.74
CA VAL A 18 13.64 6.02 3.56
C VAL A 18 13.36 6.27 2.08
N VAL A 19 14.37 6.64 1.29
CA VAL A 19 14.20 6.88 -0.15
C VAL A 19 13.75 5.61 -0.86
N THR A 20 14.33 4.47 -0.51
CA THR A 20 13.96 3.17 -1.10
C THR A 20 12.52 2.81 -0.71
N TYR A 21 12.14 3.00 0.56
CA TYR A 21 10.79 2.77 1.04
C TYR A 21 9.76 3.73 0.45
N VAL A 22 10.11 4.97 0.11
CA VAL A 22 9.16 5.90 -0.51
C VAL A 22 9.11 5.71 -2.02
N ALA A 23 10.22 5.35 -2.66
CA ALA A 23 10.32 5.19 -4.11
C ALA A 23 9.81 3.84 -4.62
N PHE A 24 10.02 2.73 -3.91
CA PHE A 24 9.57 1.41 -4.37
C PHE A 24 8.07 1.08 -4.21
N PRO A 25 7.28 1.61 -3.26
CA PRO A 25 5.88 1.22 -3.09
C PRO A 25 4.93 1.95 -4.05
N HIS A 26 5.37 2.27 -5.27
CA HIS A 26 4.49 2.94 -6.24
C HIS A 26 3.57 1.97 -6.99
N ARG A 27 3.79 0.65 -6.92
CA ARG A 27 3.04 -0.33 -7.74
C ARG A 27 2.80 -1.71 -7.12
N GLY A 28 2.99 -1.86 -5.80
CA GLY A 28 2.97 -3.20 -5.18
C GLY A 28 4.15 -4.09 -5.57
N GLU A 29 5.21 -3.51 -6.17
CA GLU A 29 6.47 -4.22 -6.39
C GLU A 29 7.23 -4.37 -5.08
N GLU A 30 7.67 -5.60 -4.80
CA GLU A 30 8.40 -5.94 -3.58
C GLU A 30 9.74 -5.19 -3.52
N VAL A 31 10.14 -4.77 -2.32
CA VAL A 31 11.43 -4.13 -2.10
C VAL A 31 12.53 -5.17 -2.37
N PRO A 32 13.44 -4.95 -3.34
CA PRO A 32 14.51 -5.89 -3.61
C PRO A 32 15.37 -6.05 -2.35
N ALA A 33 15.54 -7.29 -1.89
CA ALA A 33 16.20 -7.75 -0.66
C ALA A 33 15.38 -7.76 0.64
N ALA A 34 14.11 -7.34 0.67
CA ALA A 34 13.27 -7.43 1.88
C ALA A 34 11.78 -7.74 1.57
N PRO A 35 11.47 -8.89 0.95
CA PRO A 35 10.10 -9.27 0.58
C PRO A 35 9.15 -9.34 1.79
N TRP A 36 9.66 -9.81 2.94
CA TRP A 36 8.90 -9.91 4.20
C TRP A 36 8.36 -8.57 4.72
N LEU A 37 9.01 -7.45 4.36
CA LEU A 37 8.58 -6.11 4.78
C LEU A 37 7.38 -5.63 3.94
N GLY A 38 7.34 -6.02 2.66
CA GLY A 38 6.20 -5.79 1.76
C GLY A 38 4.96 -6.52 2.26
N ASP A 39 5.10 -7.80 2.59
CA ASP A 39 4.01 -8.63 3.12
C ASP A 39 3.42 -8.07 4.41
N ALA A 40 4.27 -7.61 5.33
CA ALA A 40 3.83 -7.03 6.60
C ALA A 40 3.05 -5.72 6.39
N MET A 41 3.48 -4.88 5.44
CA MET A 41 2.78 -3.63 5.10
C MET A 41 1.48 -3.88 4.35
N ALA A 42 1.44 -4.81 3.39
CA ALA A 42 0.21 -5.21 2.70
C ALA A 42 -0.84 -5.70 3.69
N LYS A 43 -0.42 -6.55 4.63
CA LYS A 43 -1.28 -7.07 5.69
C LYS A 43 -1.77 -5.98 6.65
N ALA A 44 -0.95 -4.97 6.93
CA ALA A 44 -1.37 -3.82 7.73
C ALA A 44 -2.36 -2.92 6.99
N ALA A 45 -2.19 -2.75 5.67
CA ALA A 45 -3.11 -2.00 4.82
C ALA A 45 -4.47 -2.70 4.70
N GLU A 46 -4.50 -4.02 4.51
CA GLU A 46 -5.74 -4.80 4.52
C GLU A 46 -6.45 -4.79 5.88
N ALA A 47 -5.70 -4.73 6.98
CA ALA A 47 -6.26 -4.64 8.32
C ALA A 47 -6.76 -3.23 8.67
N ALA A 48 -6.48 -2.23 7.84
CA ALA A 48 -6.92 -0.87 8.08
C ALA A 48 -8.44 -0.76 7.83
N PRO A 49 -9.23 -0.21 8.77
CA PRO A 49 -10.62 0.12 8.53
C PRO A 49 -10.73 1.08 7.33
N THR A 50 -11.36 0.63 6.25
CA THR A 50 -11.62 1.47 5.09
C THR A 50 -12.89 2.28 5.31
N LEU A 51 -12.89 3.52 4.82
CA LEU A 51 -14.11 4.33 4.76
C LEU A 51 -14.88 3.92 3.50
N PRO A 52 -16.22 3.77 3.56
CA PRO A 52 -17.02 3.56 2.37
C PRO A 52 -16.84 4.76 1.44
N THR A 53 -16.44 4.51 0.20
CA THR A 53 -16.34 5.56 -0.81
C THR A 53 -17.72 5.74 -1.46
N GLU A 54 -18.13 6.97 -1.76
CA GLU A 54 -19.45 7.27 -2.36
C GLU A 54 -19.73 6.48 -3.66
N GLY A 55 -18.68 5.99 -4.34
CA GLY A 55 -18.78 5.14 -5.53
C GLY A 55 -19.24 3.70 -5.28
N ASP A 56 -19.05 3.15 -4.08
CA ASP A 56 -19.44 1.76 -3.77
C ASP A 56 -20.98 1.62 -3.72
N GLU A 57 -21.68 2.67 -3.26
CA GLU A 57 -23.14 2.71 -3.23
C GLU A 57 -23.75 2.83 -4.63
N VAL A 58 -23.09 3.57 -5.53
CA VAL A 58 -23.54 3.75 -6.91
C VAL A 58 -23.37 2.45 -7.70
N HIS A 59 -22.25 1.74 -7.52
CA HIS A 59 -22.03 0.45 -8.17
C HIS A 59 -23.02 -0.61 -7.70
N GLY A 60 -23.34 -0.66 -6.40
CA GLY A 60 -24.33 -1.58 -5.85
C GLY A 60 -25.74 -1.40 -6.44
N ARG A 61 -26.16 -0.15 -6.68
CA ARG A 61 -27.47 0.14 -7.31
C ARG A 61 -27.51 -0.27 -8.78
N GLU A 62 -26.45 0.01 -9.53
CA GLU A 62 -26.41 -0.31 -10.97
C GLU A 62 -26.44 -1.83 -11.23
N VAL A 63 -25.80 -2.61 -10.36
CA VAL A 63 -25.80 -4.08 -10.44
C VAL A 63 -27.17 -4.66 -10.09
N ALA A 64 -27.86 -4.10 -9.07
CA ALA A 64 -29.20 -4.53 -8.67
C ALA A 64 -30.24 -4.26 -9.78
N GLU A 65 -30.21 -3.08 -10.39
CA GLU A 65 -31.12 -2.73 -11.49
C GLU A 65 -30.93 -3.63 -12.72
N ARG A 66 -29.67 -3.97 -13.06
CA ARG A 66 -29.39 -4.88 -14.16
C ARG A 66 -29.88 -6.30 -13.89
N GLN A 67 -29.76 -6.79 -12.66
CA GLN A 67 -30.30 -8.11 -12.29
C GLN A 67 -31.81 -8.16 -12.37
N GLU A 68 -32.51 -7.12 -11.91
CA GLU A 68 -33.97 -7.04 -12.00
C GLU A 68 -34.45 -6.99 -13.46
N ALA A 69 -33.76 -6.23 -14.30
CA ALA A 69 -34.05 -6.17 -15.73
C ALA A 69 -33.84 -7.53 -16.43
N GLN A 70 -32.83 -8.29 -16.00
CA GLN A 70 -32.53 -9.62 -16.56
C GLN A 70 -33.51 -10.71 -16.08
N HIS A 71 -34.07 -10.57 -14.88
CA HIS A 71 -35.03 -11.53 -14.34
C HIS A 71 -36.47 -11.30 -14.83
N ARG A 72 -36.75 -10.12 -15.40
CA ARG A 72 -38.05 -9.74 -15.98
C ARG A 72 -38.19 -10.05 -17.47
N ALA A 73 -37.10 -10.41 -18.16
CA ALA A 73 -37.06 -10.78 -19.57
C ALA A 73 -37.22 -12.29 -19.74
#